data_AF-A0A938U2E4-F1
#
_entry.id   AF-A0A938U2E4-F1
#
_cell.length_a   1.000
_cell.length_b   1.000
_cell.length_c   1.000
_cell.angle_alpha   90.00
_cell.angle_beta   90.00
_cell.angle_gamma   90.00
#
_symmetry.space_group_name_H-M   'P 1'
#
loop_
_entity.id
_entity.type
_entity.pdbx_description
1 polymer ?
#
loop_
_entity_poly.entity_id
_entity_poly.type
_entity_poly.pdbx_seq_one_letter_code
_entity_poly.pdbx_strand_id
1 'polypeptide(L)'
;MGAREVAPAIAVRTPPAAGRLSFAAPSSTSAGMARPFHDEAEHEQALDEINVDENGRFADEGPAREAKGEKKRRALQLERLGESLIRLKPGQLERVAMPDDLRAAVVEAQRILAKKAFGGYRRQVQLVGKIMRTVDAEPIAKALEALDLEGTLASAAFQQAERWRTRLLAATGRAADNEVDALVADLDAQGEGGGARLDRTALRQVVRAAQKERALQQTNAQKSSTAQKRLFRLLRELFEPAANDGGDADAEEGEQEGTA
;
A
#
# COMPACT_ATOMS: atom_id res chain seq x y z
N MET A 1 -47.44 -7.59 4.52
CA MET A 1 -46.46 -8.46 5.19
C MET A 1 -45.11 -7.77 5.12
N GLY A 2 -44.78 -6.98 6.13
CA GLY A 2 -43.49 -6.28 6.24
C GLY A 2 -42.80 -6.75 7.50
N ALA A 3 -41.72 -7.51 7.34
CA ALA A 3 -40.85 -7.90 8.44
C ALA A 3 -39.77 -6.82 8.59
N ARG A 4 -39.87 -6.02 9.65
CA ARG A 4 -38.79 -5.14 10.13
C ARG A 4 -37.94 -5.96 11.10
N GLU A 5 -36.73 -6.28 10.68
CA GLU A 5 -35.71 -6.90 11.51
C GLU A 5 -34.99 -5.81 12.31
N VAL A 6 -34.98 -5.94 13.64
CA VAL A 6 -34.45 -4.96 14.59
C VAL A 6 -33.19 -5.55 15.21
N ALA A 7 -32.04 -4.92 14.96
CA ALA A 7 -30.75 -5.33 15.52
C ALA A 7 -30.63 -4.94 17.01
N PRO A 8 -30.04 -5.78 17.89
CA PRO A 8 -29.81 -5.42 19.28
C PRO A 8 -28.49 -4.64 19.49
N ALA A 9 -28.59 -3.59 20.30
CA ALA A 9 -27.50 -2.72 20.72
C ALA A 9 -26.57 -3.42 21.74
N ILE A 10 -25.26 -3.36 21.50
CA ILE A 10 -24.22 -3.87 22.41
C ILE A 10 -23.73 -2.71 23.29
N ALA A 11 -23.93 -2.86 24.60
CA ALA A 11 -23.54 -1.91 25.64
C ALA A 11 -22.02 -1.82 25.82
N VAL A 12 -21.49 -0.60 25.79
CA VAL A 12 -20.09 -0.30 26.09
C VAL A 12 -19.91 -0.20 27.61
N ARG A 13 -19.02 -1.02 28.16
CA ARG A 13 -18.70 -1.12 29.59
C ARG A 13 -17.54 -0.19 29.92
N THR A 14 -17.82 0.87 30.66
CA THR A 14 -16.84 1.83 31.20
C THR A 14 -16.02 1.22 32.35
N PRO A 15 -14.69 1.37 32.40
CA PRO A 15 -13.89 0.95 33.56
C PRO A 15 -13.88 1.99 34.69
N PRO A 16 -13.78 1.57 35.96
CA PRO A 16 -13.83 2.45 37.14
C PRO A 16 -12.52 3.18 37.44
N ALA A 17 -12.65 4.35 38.07
CA ALA A 17 -11.56 5.25 38.49
C ALA A 17 -10.63 4.63 39.54
N ALA A 18 -9.32 4.73 39.31
CA ALA A 18 -8.28 4.32 40.25
C ALA A 18 -7.94 5.46 41.23
N GLY A 19 -7.90 5.11 42.52
CA GLY A 19 -7.70 6.02 43.64
C GLY A 19 -6.28 6.58 43.80
N ARG A 20 -6.22 7.78 44.36
CA ARG A 20 -5.01 8.47 44.85
C ARG A 20 -4.34 7.66 45.96
N LEU A 21 -3.05 7.40 45.80
CA LEU A 21 -2.16 7.01 46.91
C LEU A 21 -1.24 8.19 47.22
N SER A 22 -1.48 8.79 48.37
CA SER A 22 -0.62 9.74 49.06
C SER A 22 0.60 9.00 49.60
N PHE A 23 1.81 9.43 49.26
CA PHE A 23 3.02 8.96 49.94
C PHE A 23 3.85 10.14 50.43
N ALA A 24 4.24 10.04 51.69
CA ALA A 24 4.82 11.06 52.53
C ALA A 24 6.28 11.36 52.18
N ALA A 25 6.66 12.62 52.38
CA ALA A 25 8.04 13.10 52.31
C ALA A 25 8.86 12.62 53.52
N PRO A 26 10.15 12.27 53.35
CA PRO A 26 11.07 12.20 54.47
C PRO A 26 11.74 13.57 54.73
N SER A 27 11.72 13.93 56.01
CA SER A 27 12.33 15.09 56.64
C SER A 27 13.84 14.96 56.84
N SER A 28 14.53 16.10 56.62
CA SER A 28 15.74 16.61 57.27
C SER A 28 16.96 15.70 57.50
N THR A 29 18.13 16.15 57.03
CA THR A 29 19.38 16.09 57.80
C THR A 29 20.44 17.03 57.22
N SER A 30 21.09 17.77 58.13
CA SER A 30 22.38 18.50 58.06
C SER A 30 22.43 19.76 57.19
N ALA A 31 22.39 20.97 57.75
CA ALA A 31 23.39 21.63 58.61
C ALA A 31 24.73 21.93 57.88
N GLY A 32 24.89 23.21 57.56
CA GLY A 32 26.11 23.99 57.81
C GLY A 32 27.26 23.88 56.82
N MET A 33 27.37 24.87 55.92
CA MET A 33 28.65 25.59 55.79
C MET A 33 28.42 26.97 55.15
N ALA A 34 28.62 28.02 55.95
CA ALA A 34 28.63 29.40 55.50
C ALA A 34 29.84 29.65 54.57
N ARG A 35 29.60 30.32 53.44
CA ARG A 35 30.62 30.98 52.63
C ARG A 35 30.06 32.32 52.10
N PRO A 36 30.96 33.28 51.85
CA PRO A 36 30.80 34.68 52.25
C PRO A 36 29.94 35.48 51.27
N PHE A 37 29.32 36.53 51.79
CA PHE A 37 28.81 37.66 51.00
C PHE A 37 29.88 38.09 49.99
N HIS A 38 29.62 37.86 48.70
CA HIS A 38 30.25 38.59 47.61
C HIS A 38 29.12 39.28 46.85
N ASP A 39 29.26 40.60 46.76
CA ASP A 39 28.54 41.58 45.94
C ASP A 39 27.27 41.13 45.21
N GLU A 40 26.14 41.67 45.63
CA GLU A 40 24.84 41.63 44.95
C GLU A 40 24.77 42.51 43.67
N ALA A 41 25.89 42.91 43.07
CA ALA A 41 25.87 43.98 42.08
C ALA A 41 26.00 43.57 40.60
N GLU A 42 26.29 42.31 40.24
CA GLU A 42 26.55 41.96 38.82
C GLU A 42 25.67 40.85 38.22
N HIS A 43 24.57 40.47 38.87
CA HIS A 43 23.64 39.47 38.34
C HIS A 43 22.42 40.04 37.59
N GLU A 44 22.45 41.33 37.18
CA GLU A 44 21.31 41.98 36.52
C GLU A 44 21.37 42.05 34.97
N GLN A 45 22.32 41.39 34.29
CA GLN A 45 22.44 41.51 32.83
C GLN A 45 22.48 40.20 32.05
N ALA A 46 21.98 39.09 32.61
CA ALA A 46 21.87 37.83 31.86
C ALA A 46 20.61 37.03 32.21
N LEU A 47 19.47 37.70 32.40
CA LEU A 47 18.21 37.06 32.07
C LEU A 47 18.02 37.26 30.57
N ASP A 48 18.60 36.34 29.78
CA ASP A 48 18.10 36.04 28.44
C ASP A 48 16.58 36.02 28.54
N GLU A 49 15.95 36.95 27.82
CA GLU A 49 14.51 37.08 27.74
C GLU A 49 13.89 35.70 27.49
N ILE A 50 13.33 35.10 28.54
CA ILE A 50 12.55 33.89 28.38
C ILE A 50 11.33 34.35 27.59
N ASN A 51 11.29 34.03 26.29
CA ASN A 51 10.15 34.35 25.44
C ASN A 51 8.99 33.42 25.83
N VAL A 52 8.21 33.86 26.81
CA VAL A 52 7.04 33.19 27.34
C VAL A 52 5.81 33.89 26.78
N ASP A 53 4.90 33.16 26.14
CA ASP A 53 3.62 33.72 25.70
C ASP A 53 2.74 34.13 26.90
N GLU A 54 1.66 34.87 26.65
CA GLU A 54 0.70 35.33 27.69
C GLU A 54 0.08 34.17 28.52
N ASN A 55 0.29 32.92 28.12
CA ASN A 55 -0.19 31.71 28.79
C ASN A 55 0.91 30.95 29.55
N GLY A 56 2.11 31.52 29.71
CA GLY A 56 3.17 30.89 30.50
C GLY A 56 3.90 29.75 29.76
N ARG A 57 3.75 29.62 28.43
CA ARG A 57 4.40 28.56 27.65
C ARG A 57 5.68 29.08 27.04
N PHE A 58 6.75 28.29 27.17
CA PHE A 58 7.98 28.48 26.41
C PHE A 58 7.66 28.41 24.91
N ALA A 59 7.69 29.56 24.25
CA ALA A 59 7.51 29.65 22.81
C ALA A 59 8.80 29.14 22.13
N ASP A 60 8.99 27.83 22.06
CA ASP A 60 9.99 27.22 21.15
C ASP A 60 9.51 27.36 19.68
N GLU A 61 8.73 28.38 19.33
CA GLU A 61 8.21 28.71 17.99
C GLU A 61 9.27 29.34 17.06
N GLY A 62 10.50 28.83 17.12
CA GLY A 62 11.61 29.25 16.26
C GLY A 62 12.01 28.18 15.23
N PRO A 63 12.96 28.49 14.33
CA PRO A 63 13.46 27.58 13.28
C PRO A 63 13.98 26.23 13.82
N ALA A 64 14.32 26.18 15.12
CA ALA A 64 14.68 24.95 15.81
C ALA A 64 13.51 23.93 15.95
N ARG A 65 12.26 24.37 16.13
CA ARG A 65 11.07 23.46 16.09
C ARG A 65 10.84 22.93 14.70
N GLU A 66 10.97 23.78 13.69
CA GLU A 66 10.81 23.41 12.29
C GLU A 66 11.85 22.36 11.87
N ALA A 67 13.14 22.59 12.17
CA ALA A 67 14.21 21.64 11.91
C ALA A 67 14.05 20.31 12.68
N LYS A 68 13.54 20.34 13.93
CA LYS A 68 13.19 19.13 14.70
C LYS A 68 11.99 18.39 14.05
N GLY A 69 11.03 19.13 13.50
CA GLY A 69 9.87 18.59 12.77
C GLY A 69 10.27 17.90 11.47
N GLU A 70 11.13 18.53 10.67
CA GLU A 70 11.63 17.96 9.41
C GLU A 70 12.43 16.68 9.62
N LYS A 71 13.33 16.65 10.61
CA LYS A 71 14.09 15.44 10.96
C LYS A 71 13.17 14.28 11.34
N LYS A 72 12.10 14.55 12.10
CA LYS A 72 11.08 13.55 12.44
C LYS A 72 10.32 13.07 11.20
N ARG A 73 9.93 13.97 10.29
CA ARG A 73 9.24 13.62 9.03
C ARG A 73 10.11 12.75 8.13
N ARG A 74 11.38 13.11 7.94
CA ARG A 74 12.35 12.32 7.15
C ARG A 74 12.56 10.94 7.76
N ALA A 75 12.68 10.85 9.09
CA ALA A 75 12.81 9.56 9.77
C ALA A 75 11.60 8.64 9.54
N LEU A 76 10.37 9.19 9.60
CA LEU A 76 9.14 8.44 9.31
C LEU A 76 9.03 8.03 7.84
N GLN A 77 9.50 8.87 6.91
CA GLN A 77 9.52 8.53 5.48
C GLN A 77 10.47 7.34 5.20
N LEU A 78 11.66 7.34 5.80
CA LEU A 78 12.62 6.24 5.66
C LEU A 78 12.10 4.92 6.28
N GLU A 79 11.41 5.00 7.42
CA GLU A 79 10.78 3.84 8.04
C GLU A 79 9.68 3.27 7.14
N ARG A 80 8.82 4.12 6.57
CA ARG A 80 7.79 3.71 5.61
C ARG A 80 8.37 3.09 4.34
N LEU A 81 9.44 3.67 3.79
CA LEU A 81 10.15 3.08 2.65
C LEU A 81 10.69 1.68 2.99
N GLY A 82 11.29 1.53 4.16
CA GLY A 82 11.74 0.23 4.66
C GLY A 82 10.61 -0.78 4.81
N GLU A 83 9.43 -0.36 5.31
CA GLU A 83 8.24 -1.22 5.37
C GLU A 83 7.74 -1.61 3.97
N SER A 84 7.74 -0.68 3.01
CA SER A 84 7.36 -0.97 1.63
C SER A 84 8.27 -2.03 0.99
N LEU A 85 9.59 -1.94 1.22
CA LEU A 85 10.54 -2.95 0.74
C LEU A 85 10.24 -4.36 1.26
N ILE A 86 9.80 -4.48 2.51
CA ILE A 86 9.48 -5.78 3.12
C ILE A 86 8.21 -6.39 2.50
N ARG A 87 7.30 -5.56 1.97
CA ARG A 87 6.07 -6.04 1.31
C ARG A 87 6.26 -6.46 -0.15
N LEU A 88 7.39 -6.14 -0.76
CA LEU A 88 7.69 -6.51 -2.14
C LEU A 88 7.81 -8.03 -2.30
N LYS A 89 7.42 -8.54 -3.48
CA LYS A 89 7.68 -9.93 -3.87
C LYS A 89 9.18 -10.17 -4.10
N PRO A 90 9.70 -11.40 -3.94
CA PRO A 90 11.11 -11.70 -4.16
C PRO A 90 11.65 -11.21 -5.51
N GLY A 91 10.92 -11.44 -6.61
CA GLY A 91 11.33 -10.98 -7.94
C GLY A 91 11.33 -9.45 -8.11
N GLN A 92 10.49 -8.72 -7.38
CA GLN A 92 10.53 -7.25 -7.36
C GLN A 92 11.72 -6.74 -6.55
N LEU A 93 12.07 -7.42 -5.46
CA LEU A 93 13.20 -7.06 -4.59
C LEU A 93 14.56 -7.21 -5.30
N GLU A 94 14.67 -8.12 -6.27
CA GLU A 94 15.86 -8.28 -7.12
C GLU A 94 16.07 -7.10 -8.08
N ARG A 95 14.97 -6.48 -8.55
CA ARG A 95 15.02 -5.30 -9.44
C ARG A 95 15.48 -4.04 -8.70
N VAL A 96 15.38 -4.01 -7.38
CA VAL A 96 15.81 -2.86 -6.57
C VAL A 96 17.30 -2.99 -6.24
N ALA A 97 18.10 -2.06 -6.77
CA ALA A 97 19.50 -1.92 -6.43
C ALA A 97 19.65 -1.38 -5.00
N MET A 98 20.20 -2.21 -4.11
CA MET A 98 20.43 -1.84 -2.71
C MET A 98 21.67 -2.57 -2.14
N PRO A 99 22.28 -2.04 -1.07
CA PRO A 99 23.39 -2.71 -0.39
C PRO A 99 22.99 -4.08 0.19
N ASP A 100 23.95 -5.01 0.24
CA ASP A 100 23.71 -6.38 0.71
C ASP A 100 23.22 -6.44 2.16
N ASP A 101 23.70 -5.55 3.02
CA ASP A 101 23.26 -5.43 4.41
C ASP A 101 21.75 -5.11 4.51
N LEU A 102 21.27 -4.20 3.66
CA LEU A 102 19.86 -3.83 3.61
C LEU A 102 19.02 -4.99 3.04
N ARG A 103 19.51 -5.65 1.99
CA ARG A 103 18.85 -6.81 1.38
C ARG A 103 18.69 -7.95 2.39
N ALA A 104 19.76 -8.31 3.10
CA ALA A 104 19.73 -9.35 4.12
C ALA A 104 18.73 -9.01 5.24
N ALA A 105 18.68 -7.74 5.67
CA ALA A 105 17.75 -7.30 6.69
C ALA A 105 16.28 -7.41 6.23
N VAL A 106 15.98 -7.05 4.98
CA VAL A 106 14.63 -7.14 4.39
C VAL A 106 14.18 -8.61 4.23
N VAL A 107 15.03 -9.48 3.69
CA VAL A 107 14.72 -10.91 3.52
C VAL A 107 14.44 -11.58 4.86
N GLU A 108 15.24 -11.25 5.89
CA GLU A 108 15.01 -11.77 7.24
C GLU A 108 13.68 -11.24 7.82
N ALA A 109 13.31 -10.00 7.55
CA ALA A 109 12.01 -9.45 7.97
C ALA A 109 10.84 -10.22 7.34
N GLN A 110 10.94 -10.53 6.04
CA GLN A 110 9.95 -11.33 5.32
C GLN A 110 9.83 -12.74 5.92
N ARG A 111 10.97 -13.37 6.22
CA ARG A 111 11.01 -14.70 6.85
C ARG A 111 10.35 -14.72 8.23
N ILE A 112 10.61 -13.71 9.05
CA ILE A 112 10.00 -13.57 10.38
C ILE A 112 8.49 -13.30 10.27
N LEU A 113 8.08 -12.47 9.31
CA LEU A 113 6.68 -12.19 9.03
C LEU A 113 5.93 -13.46 8.61
N ALA A 114 6.52 -14.28 7.74
CA ALA A 114 5.96 -15.56 7.32
C ALA A 114 5.73 -16.52 8.51
N LYS A 115 6.58 -16.44 9.55
CA LYS A 115 6.45 -17.21 10.79
C LYS A 115 5.46 -16.60 11.80
N LYS A 116 4.76 -15.52 11.45
CA LYS A 116 3.82 -14.78 12.32
C LYS A 116 4.44 -14.31 13.64
N ALA A 117 5.76 -14.09 13.66
CA ALA A 117 6.50 -13.68 14.85
C ALA A 117 6.58 -12.14 14.94
N PHE A 118 5.47 -11.49 15.28
CA PHE A 118 5.31 -10.04 15.24
C PHE A 118 6.35 -9.26 16.09
N GLY A 119 6.80 -9.84 17.22
CA GLY A 119 7.82 -9.22 18.07
C GLY A 119 9.20 -9.15 17.41
N GLY A 120 9.59 -10.22 16.70
CA GLY A 120 10.83 -10.24 15.91
C GLY A 120 10.72 -9.34 14.68
N TYR A 121 9.56 -9.36 14.03
CA TYR A 121 9.28 -8.53 12.86
C TYR A 121 9.47 -7.05 13.16
N ARG A 122 8.90 -6.55 14.25
CA ARG A 122 9.02 -5.13 14.65
C ARG A 122 10.47 -4.73 14.91
N ARG A 123 11.28 -5.61 15.52
CA ARG A 123 12.72 -5.35 15.74
C ARG A 123 13.48 -5.31 14.41
N GLN A 124 13.12 -6.19 13.49
CA GLN A 124 13.75 -6.23 12.17
C GLN A 124 13.39 -5.00 11.34
N VAL A 125 12.14 -4.52 11.39
CA VAL A 125 11.74 -3.24 10.77
C VAL A 125 12.56 -2.08 11.33
N GLN A 126 12.79 -2.03 12.65
CA GLN A 126 13.64 -1.01 13.26
C GLN A 126 15.10 -1.08 12.80
N LEU A 127 15.64 -2.29 12.61
CA LEU A 127 16.97 -2.49 12.03
C LEU A 127 17.03 -1.98 10.59
N VAL A 128 16.05 -2.33 9.76
CA VAL A 128 15.92 -1.81 8.39
C VAL A 128 15.87 -0.27 8.41
N GLY A 129 15.05 0.33 9.28
CA GLY A 129 14.98 1.78 9.45
C GLY A 129 16.29 2.42 9.92
N LYS A 130 17.12 1.71 10.69
CA LYS A 130 18.47 2.17 11.07
C LYS A 130 19.42 2.15 9.87
N ILE A 131 19.42 1.08 9.08
CA ILE A 131 20.27 0.94 7.89
C ILE A 131 19.85 1.96 6.81
N MET A 132 18.55 2.20 6.63
CA MET A 132 18.03 3.21 5.70
C MET A 132 18.51 4.64 5.98
N ARG A 133 18.96 4.95 7.20
CA ARG A 133 19.53 6.27 7.53
C ARG A 133 20.97 6.45 7.08
N THR A 134 21.68 5.35 6.80
CA THR A 134 23.08 5.34 6.36
C THR A 134 23.23 5.10 4.86
N VAL A 135 22.16 4.63 4.21
CA VAL A 135 22.13 4.32 2.76
C VAL A 135 21.49 5.48 2.00
N ASP A 136 21.87 5.65 0.73
CA ASP A 136 21.17 6.55 -0.18
C ASP A 136 19.77 6.01 -0.50
N ALA A 137 18.75 6.71 0.00
CA ALA A 137 17.35 6.32 -0.13
C ALA A 137 16.72 6.76 -1.46
N GLU A 138 17.34 7.67 -2.21
CA GLU A 138 16.79 8.18 -3.46
C GLU A 138 16.60 7.11 -4.56
N PRO A 139 17.60 6.25 -4.87
CA PRO A 139 17.42 5.20 -5.88
C PRO A 139 16.40 4.15 -5.46
N ILE A 140 16.32 3.86 -4.16
CA ILE A 140 15.35 2.92 -3.58
C ILE A 140 13.94 3.48 -3.72
N ALA A 141 13.74 4.76 -3.40
CA ALA A 141 12.44 5.42 -3.53
C ALA A 141 11.98 5.45 -4.99
N LYS A 142 12.86 5.81 -5.94
CA LYS A 142 12.54 5.79 -7.37
C LYS A 142 12.17 4.40 -7.89
N ALA A 143 12.89 3.37 -7.44
CA ALA A 143 12.58 1.99 -7.83
C ALA A 143 11.21 1.55 -7.29
N LEU A 144 10.87 1.91 -6.05
CA LEU A 144 9.55 1.67 -5.47
C LEU A 144 8.44 2.41 -6.22
N GLU A 145 8.63 3.70 -6.54
CA GLU A 145 7.67 4.48 -7.31
C GLU A 145 7.43 3.89 -8.71
N ALA A 146 8.47 3.38 -9.37
CA ALA A 146 8.34 2.72 -10.66
C ALA A 146 7.52 1.42 -10.56
N LEU A 147 7.73 0.61 -9.51
CA LEU A 147 6.96 -0.61 -9.26
C LEU A 147 5.50 -0.31 -8.89
N ASP A 148 5.27 0.72 -8.08
CA ASP A 148 3.91 1.17 -7.74
C ASP A 148 3.18 1.68 -8.99
N LEU A 149 3.85 2.48 -9.82
CA LEU A 149 3.30 2.94 -11.09
C LEU A 149 2.94 1.76 -12.00
N GLU A 150 3.86 0.80 -12.17
CA GLU A 150 3.61 -0.43 -12.92
C GLU A 150 2.37 -1.19 -12.40
N GLY A 151 2.23 -1.34 -11.08
CA GLY A 151 1.07 -1.96 -10.46
C GLY A 151 -0.24 -1.18 -10.68
N THR A 152 -0.18 0.16 -10.63
CA THR A 152 -1.36 1.01 -10.91
C THR A 152 -1.79 0.93 -12.38
N LEU A 153 -0.83 0.91 -13.31
CA LEU A 153 -1.09 0.76 -14.74
C LEU A 153 -1.68 -0.62 -15.05
N ALA A 154 -1.10 -1.69 -14.49
CA ALA A 154 -1.64 -3.04 -14.63
C ALA A 154 -3.06 -3.16 -14.05
N SER A 155 -3.32 -2.52 -12.91
CA SER A 155 -4.66 -2.47 -12.31
C SER A 155 -5.65 -1.69 -13.18
N ALA A 156 -5.24 -0.56 -13.73
CA ALA A 156 -6.06 0.24 -14.64
C ALA A 156 -6.41 -0.56 -15.92
N ALA A 157 -5.41 -1.22 -16.51
CA ALA A 157 -5.58 -2.11 -17.66
C ALA A 157 -6.53 -3.26 -17.35
N PHE A 158 -6.38 -3.92 -16.20
CA PHE A 158 -7.29 -4.97 -15.73
C PHE A 158 -8.74 -4.47 -15.65
N GLN A 159 -8.95 -3.32 -15.01
CA GLN A 159 -10.28 -2.74 -14.87
C GLN A 159 -10.87 -2.34 -16.23
N GLN A 160 -10.06 -1.84 -17.15
CA GLN A 160 -10.50 -1.50 -18.51
C GLN A 160 -10.89 -2.75 -19.31
N ALA A 161 -10.07 -3.80 -19.25
CA ALA A 161 -10.39 -5.09 -19.84
C ALA A 161 -11.70 -5.67 -19.29
N GLU A 162 -11.93 -5.59 -17.97
CA GLU A 162 -13.15 -6.12 -17.35
C GLU A 162 -14.40 -5.30 -17.71
N ARG A 163 -14.28 -3.97 -17.80
CA ARG A 163 -15.37 -3.09 -18.29
C ARG A 163 -15.77 -3.48 -19.72
N TRP A 164 -14.80 -3.63 -20.60
CA TRP A 164 -15.04 -4.01 -22.00
C TRP A 164 -15.58 -5.42 -22.14
N ARG A 165 -15.07 -6.39 -21.35
CA ARG A 165 -15.61 -7.75 -21.30
C ARG A 165 -17.09 -7.75 -20.94
N THR A 166 -17.45 -7.04 -19.88
CA THR A 166 -18.84 -6.94 -19.41
C THR A 166 -19.75 -6.35 -20.48
N ARG A 167 -19.30 -5.27 -21.14
CA ARG A 167 -20.03 -4.61 -22.23
C ARG A 167 -20.23 -5.52 -23.45
N LEU A 168 -19.18 -6.20 -23.90
CA LEU A 168 -19.23 -7.13 -25.03
C LEU A 168 -20.10 -8.37 -24.75
N LEU A 169 -20.11 -8.87 -23.52
CA LEU A 169 -20.93 -10.02 -23.13
C LEU A 169 -22.40 -9.68 -22.89
N ALA A 170 -22.73 -8.39 -22.69
CA ALA A 170 -24.11 -7.93 -22.49
C ALA A 170 -24.83 -7.68 -23.84
N ALA A 171 -24.10 -7.23 -24.86
CA ALA A 171 -24.66 -6.99 -26.19
C ALA A 171 -24.88 -8.30 -26.97
N THR A 172 -25.86 -8.33 -27.88
CA THR A 172 -26.15 -9.50 -28.73
C THR A 172 -26.41 -9.10 -30.19
N GLY A 173 -26.16 -10.03 -31.13
CA GLY A 173 -26.37 -9.78 -32.56
C GLY A 173 -25.60 -8.56 -33.08
N ARG A 174 -26.28 -7.70 -33.86
CA ARG A 174 -25.67 -6.48 -34.42
C ARG A 174 -25.17 -5.51 -33.35
N ALA A 175 -25.78 -5.49 -32.16
CA ALA A 175 -25.31 -4.65 -31.07
C ALA A 175 -23.92 -5.10 -30.58
N ALA A 176 -23.62 -6.40 -30.56
CA ALA A 176 -22.30 -6.89 -30.18
C ALA A 176 -21.22 -6.51 -31.21
N ASP A 177 -21.57 -6.54 -32.51
CA ASP A 177 -20.65 -6.08 -33.55
C ASP A 177 -20.35 -4.57 -33.42
N ASN A 178 -21.35 -3.75 -33.07
CA ASN A 178 -21.17 -2.32 -32.79
C ASN A 178 -20.26 -2.07 -31.57
N GLU A 179 -20.35 -2.90 -30.53
CA GLU A 179 -19.49 -2.78 -29.35
C GLU A 179 -18.04 -3.13 -29.64
N VAL A 180 -17.79 -4.09 -30.54
CA VAL A 180 -16.44 -4.36 -31.06
C VAL A 180 -15.89 -3.15 -31.82
N ASP A 181 -16.71 -2.52 -32.65
CA ASP A 181 -16.29 -1.33 -33.38
C ASP A 181 -16.04 -0.14 -32.43
N ALA A 182 -16.82 -0.02 -31.35
CA ALA A 182 -16.60 0.98 -30.30
C ALA A 182 -15.30 0.75 -29.51
N LEU A 183 -14.94 -0.52 -29.22
CA LEU A 183 -13.66 -0.87 -28.60
C LEU A 183 -12.50 -0.45 -29.50
N VAL A 184 -12.58 -0.76 -30.80
CA VAL A 184 -11.55 -0.38 -31.77
C VAL A 184 -11.39 1.14 -31.82
N ALA A 185 -12.49 1.89 -31.84
CA ALA A 185 -12.46 3.35 -31.82
C ALA A 185 -11.85 3.92 -30.52
N ASP A 186 -12.13 3.32 -29.35
CA ASP A 186 -11.53 3.71 -28.07
C ASP A 186 -10.01 3.47 -28.06
N LEU A 187 -9.56 2.33 -28.60
CA LEU A 187 -8.14 2.00 -28.75
C LEU A 187 -7.43 2.94 -29.72
N ASP A 188 -8.07 3.28 -30.84
CA ASP A 188 -7.51 4.23 -31.82
C ASP A 188 -7.42 5.64 -31.25
N ALA A 189 -8.40 6.06 -30.42
CA ALA A 189 -8.38 7.35 -29.74
C ALA A 189 -7.27 7.48 -28.67
N GLN A 190 -6.84 6.35 -28.09
CA GLN A 190 -5.75 6.30 -27.10
C GLN A 190 -4.35 6.42 -27.73
N GLY A 191 -4.23 6.50 -29.06
CA GLY A 191 -3.02 6.98 -29.74
C GLY A 191 -1.99 5.91 -30.11
N GLU A 192 -2.25 4.62 -29.87
CA GLU A 192 -1.29 3.54 -30.16
C GLU A 192 -1.56 2.76 -31.46
N GLY A 193 -2.56 3.16 -32.26
CA GLY A 193 -2.96 2.40 -33.45
C GLY A 193 -3.29 0.92 -33.15
N GLY A 194 -3.60 0.62 -31.88
CA GLY A 194 -3.91 -0.72 -31.41
C GLY A 194 -5.16 -1.30 -32.07
N GLY A 195 -6.13 -0.44 -32.42
CA GLY A 195 -7.30 -0.82 -33.18
C GLY A 195 -6.99 -1.27 -34.62
N ALA A 196 -5.91 -0.78 -35.23
CA ALA A 196 -5.45 -1.20 -36.56
C ALA A 196 -4.69 -2.55 -36.55
N ARG A 197 -4.07 -2.92 -35.41
CA ARG A 197 -3.45 -4.24 -35.21
C ARG A 197 -4.46 -5.34 -34.90
N LEU A 198 -5.67 -4.96 -34.48
CA LEU A 198 -6.70 -5.89 -34.03
C LEU A 198 -7.50 -6.47 -35.22
N ASP A 199 -7.49 -7.80 -35.36
CA ASP A 199 -8.41 -8.48 -36.28
C ASP A 199 -9.84 -8.44 -35.70
N ARG A 200 -10.65 -7.52 -36.23
CA ARG A 200 -12.06 -7.33 -35.86
C ARG A 200 -12.89 -8.59 -36.07
N THR A 201 -12.59 -9.37 -37.11
CA THR A 201 -13.32 -10.62 -37.39
C THR A 201 -13.00 -11.67 -36.34
N ALA A 202 -11.72 -11.85 -36.01
CA ALA A 202 -11.30 -12.77 -34.96
C ALA A 202 -11.89 -12.39 -33.59
N LEU A 203 -11.88 -11.10 -33.23
CA LEU A 203 -12.48 -10.65 -31.97
C LEU A 203 -13.99 -10.94 -31.92
N ARG A 204 -14.72 -10.68 -33.01
CA ARG A 204 -16.15 -11.00 -33.10
C ARG A 204 -16.42 -12.49 -32.92
N GLN A 205 -15.57 -13.37 -33.45
CA GLN A 205 -15.68 -14.82 -33.25
C GLN A 205 -15.49 -15.20 -31.77
N VAL A 206 -14.48 -14.63 -31.11
CA VAL A 206 -14.22 -14.88 -29.68
C VAL A 206 -15.37 -14.38 -28.81
N VAL A 207 -15.93 -13.20 -29.10
CA VAL A 207 -17.09 -12.64 -28.39
C VAL A 207 -18.31 -13.56 -28.53
N ARG A 208 -18.62 -14.02 -29.75
CA ARG A 208 -19.75 -14.95 -29.98
C ARG A 208 -19.56 -16.29 -29.27
N ALA A 209 -18.33 -16.82 -29.26
CA ALA A 209 -18.01 -18.03 -28.53
C ALA A 209 -18.19 -17.85 -27.01
N ALA A 210 -17.72 -16.73 -26.46
CA ALA A 210 -17.85 -16.41 -25.03
C ALA A 210 -19.32 -16.17 -24.61
N GLN A 211 -20.13 -15.55 -25.48
CA GLN A 211 -21.57 -15.39 -25.26
C GLN A 211 -22.31 -16.74 -25.27
N LYS A 212 -21.99 -17.62 -26.23
CA LYS A 212 -22.55 -18.98 -26.29
C LYS A 212 -22.18 -19.79 -25.05
N GLU A 213 -20.93 -19.70 -24.61
CA GLU A 213 -20.46 -20.36 -23.38
C GLU A 213 -21.16 -19.81 -22.14
N ARG A 214 -21.37 -18.48 -22.04
CA ARG A 214 -22.14 -17.85 -20.95
C ARG A 214 -23.58 -18.36 -20.89
N ALA A 215 -24.25 -18.48 -22.04
CA ALA A 215 -25.60 -19.04 -22.12
C ALA A 215 -25.63 -20.53 -21.69
N LEU A 216 -24.62 -21.30 -22.07
CA LEU A 216 -24.48 -22.70 -21.66
C LEU A 216 -24.14 -22.84 -20.17
N GLN A 217 -23.35 -21.94 -19.58
CA GLN A 217 -23.03 -21.91 -18.15
C GLN A 217 -24.26 -21.67 -17.26
N GLN A 218 -25.24 -20.90 -17.75
CA GLN A 218 -26.52 -20.73 -17.04
C GLN A 218 -27.31 -22.04 -16.91
N THR A 219 -27.03 -23.03 -17.77
CA THR A 219 -27.74 -24.32 -17.81
C THR A 219 -26.91 -25.48 -17.28
N ASN A 220 -25.57 -25.37 -17.29
CA ASN A 220 -24.65 -26.37 -16.77
C ASN A 220 -23.49 -25.71 -16.03
N ALA A 221 -23.50 -25.80 -14.69
CA ALA A 221 -22.52 -25.18 -13.79
C ALA A 221 -21.08 -25.73 -13.93
N GLN A 222 -20.89 -26.88 -14.61
CA GLN A 222 -19.58 -27.53 -14.78
C GLN A 222 -18.82 -27.11 -16.05
N LYS A 223 -19.38 -26.26 -16.92
CA LYS A 223 -18.70 -25.87 -18.16
C LYS A 223 -17.69 -24.74 -17.94
N SER A 224 -16.41 -25.11 -17.98
CA SER A 224 -15.24 -24.23 -17.87
C SER A 224 -15.38 -22.92 -18.68
N SER A 225 -14.99 -21.80 -18.06
CA SER A 225 -15.04 -20.44 -18.62
C SER A 225 -13.94 -20.13 -19.66
N THR A 226 -13.54 -21.12 -20.46
CA THR A 226 -12.38 -21.05 -21.36
C THR A 226 -12.50 -19.93 -22.39
N ALA A 227 -13.65 -19.72 -23.02
CA ALA A 227 -13.83 -18.63 -23.98
C ALA A 227 -13.87 -17.26 -23.31
N GLN A 228 -14.44 -17.16 -22.11
CA GLN A 228 -14.44 -15.91 -21.33
C GLN A 228 -13.03 -15.55 -20.84
N LYS A 229 -12.25 -16.53 -20.39
CA LYS A 229 -10.83 -16.38 -20.03
C LYS A 229 -9.99 -15.95 -21.23
N ARG A 230 -10.23 -16.54 -22.42
CA ARG A 230 -9.57 -16.16 -23.67
C ARG A 230 -9.91 -14.73 -24.08
N LEU A 231 -11.18 -14.33 -24.00
CA LEU A 231 -11.60 -12.95 -24.27
C LEU A 231 -10.91 -11.97 -23.32
N PHE A 232 -10.88 -12.28 -22.02
CA PHE A 232 -10.22 -11.44 -21.03
C PHE A 232 -8.72 -11.31 -21.28
N ARG A 233 -8.02 -12.41 -21.63
CA ARG A 233 -6.60 -12.39 -21.95
C ARG A 233 -6.30 -11.46 -23.14
N LEU A 234 -7.07 -11.57 -24.22
CA LEU A 234 -6.95 -10.68 -25.38
C LEU A 234 -7.21 -9.22 -25.01
N LEU A 235 -8.25 -8.93 -24.23
CA LEU A 235 -8.54 -7.56 -23.79
C LEU A 235 -7.43 -7.02 -22.89
N ARG A 236 -6.90 -7.83 -21.99
CA ARG A 236 -5.79 -7.45 -21.11
C ARG A 236 -4.53 -7.12 -21.92
N GLU A 237 -4.16 -7.95 -22.89
CA GLU A 237 -3.01 -7.70 -23.78
C GLU A 237 -3.15 -6.40 -24.58
N LEU A 238 -4.37 -5.93 -24.84
CA LEU A 238 -4.62 -4.68 -25.55
C LEU A 238 -4.49 -3.43 -24.66
N PHE A 239 -4.72 -3.57 -23.36
CA PHE A 239 -4.67 -2.45 -22.41
C PHE A 239 -3.40 -2.44 -21.55
N GLU A 240 -2.71 -3.57 -21.45
CA GLU A 240 -1.46 -3.68 -20.71
C GLU A 240 -0.33 -3.10 -21.58
N PRO A 241 0.35 -2.02 -21.12
CA PRO A 241 1.49 -1.50 -21.86
C PRO A 241 2.57 -2.60 -21.92
N ALA A 242 3.25 -2.71 -23.06
CA ALA A 242 4.16 -3.82 -23.43
C ALA A 242 5.45 -3.95 -22.57
N ALA A 243 5.41 -3.56 -21.30
CA ALA A 243 6.59 -3.40 -20.44
C ALA A 243 6.72 -4.42 -19.30
N ASN A 244 5.92 -5.49 -19.21
CA ASN A 244 6.11 -6.47 -18.13
C ASN A 244 5.66 -7.91 -18.45
N ASP A 245 6.55 -8.67 -19.09
CA ASP A 245 6.63 -10.12 -19.03
C ASP A 245 7.19 -10.58 -17.67
N GLY A 246 6.54 -10.17 -16.58
CA GLY A 246 6.71 -10.72 -15.24
C GLY A 246 5.61 -11.71 -14.95
N GLY A 247 5.71 -12.91 -15.51
CA GLY A 247 4.73 -13.98 -15.39
C GLY A 247 4.34 -14.31 -13.95
N ASP A 248 3.11 -13.94 -13.58
CA ASP A 248 2.29 -14.66 -12.60
C ASP A 248 1.16 -15.34 -13.40
N ALA A 249 1.57 -16.26 -14.28
CA ALA A 249 0.72 -17.32 -14.80
C ALA A 249 1.16 -18.58 -14.07
N ASP A 250 0.59 -18.84 -12.89
CA ASP A 250 0.37 -20.21 -12.37
C ASP A 250 -0.39 -20.14 -11.03
N ALA A 251 -1.71 -20.24 -11.15
CA ALA A 251 -2.59 -20.80 -10.15
C ALA A 251 -3.84 -21.34 -10.85
N GLU A 252 -3.64 -22.19 -11.86
CA GLU A 252 -4.64 -23.21 -12.20
C GLU A 252 -4.19 -24.52 -11.55
N GLU A 253 -4.52 -24.70 -10.28
CA GLU A 253 -4.62 -26.04 -9.72
C GLU A 253 -5.83 -26.70 -10.36
N GLY A 254 -5.55 -27.69 -11.20
CA GLY A 254 -6.56 -28.52 -11.81
C GLY A 254 -7.19 -29.45 -10.78
N GLU A 255 -8.48 -29.69 -10.94
CA GLU A 255 -9.05 -30.96 -10.54
C GLU A 255 -9.67 -31.62 -11.77
N GLN A 256 -9.12 -32.79 -12.03
CA GLN A 256 -9.31 -33.62 -13.20
C GLN A 256 -10.68 -34.29 -13.19
N GLU A 257 -11.20 -34.47 -14.40
CA GLU A 257 -12.30 -35.37 -14.72
C GLU A 257 -12.04 -36.78 -14.14
N GLY A 258 -12.92 -37.22 -13.24
CA GLY A 258 -13.11 -38.63 -12.92
C GLY A 258 -14.27 -39.16 -13.76
N THR A 259 -13.98 -39.73 -14.92
CA THR A 259 -14.91 -40.58 -15.67
C THR A 259 -14.67 -42.02 -15.29
N ALA A 260 -15.69 -42.70 -14.75
CA ALA A 260 -16.04 -44.09 -15.00
C ALA A 260 -17.44 -44.37 -14.44
#